data_AF-A0A0C3B098-F1
#
_entry.id   AF-A0A0C3B098-F1
#
_cell.length_a   1.000
_cell.length_b   1.000
_cell.length_c   1.000
_cell.angle_alpha   90.00
_cell.angle_beta   90.00
_cell.angle_gamma   90.00
#
_symmetry.space_group_name_H-M   'P 1'
#
loop_
_entity.id
_entity.type
_entity.pdbx_description
1 polymer ?
#
loop_
_entity_poly.entity_id
_entity_poly.type
_entity_poly.pdbx_seq_one_letter_code
_entity_poly.pdbx_strand_id
1 'polypeptide(L)'
;MFTKLWGSKHGHDEERQKNAQSIIAKIHSMAPMNPEPRIFNWECGLTDEHMAEGYVAECNKWSEAASQGDWCKVLEIAAEEPDCMERYANITRYHRSPIDPSHPPSGRLSPYFHQAASHNAPVEVVKALIELGSFRQLHSTDGKFQRPVDIAQEKGFTELVPVLQPPPDLIPYISSQALSRIQTHFEDVVRKEAKSAFKPESMRVADLCLLREVETIFMTVPGIYGSFEMRFEGDHLVTRSSCRVVGTGDATYHITAEKATLVQEGWG
;
A
#
# COMPACT_ATOMS: atom_id res chain seq x y z
N MET A 1 -7.94 -52.68 -22.70
CA MET A 1 -7.21 -51.63 -23.44
C MET A 1 -7.89 -50.31 -23.16
N PHE A 2 -7.53 -49.61 -22.08
CA PHE A 2 -7.79 -48.18 -21.87
C PHE A 2 -6.88 -47.70 -20.73
N THR A 3 -5.68 -47.27 -21.12
CA THR A 3 -4.73 -46.53 -20.30
C THR A 3 -4.76 -45.07 -20.74
N LYS A 4 -4.53 -44.17 -19.77
CA LYS A 4 -4.23 -42.73 -19.87
C LYS A 4 -5.42 -41.77 -19.92
N LEU A 5 -5.55 -41.00 -18.84
CA LEU A 5 -5.86 -39.55 -18.82
C LEU A 5 -5.57 -38.94 -17.43
N TRP A 6 -4.40 -39.25 -16.85
CA TRP A 6 -3.91 -38.66 -15.58
C TRP A 6 -2.60 -37.86 -15.77
N GLY A 7 -2.29 -37.44 -17.00
CA GLY A 7 -1.03 -36.78 -17.34
C GLY A 7 -1.08 -35.25 -17.50
N SER A 8 -2.22 -34.59 -17.29
CA SER A 8 -2.39 -33.19 -17.75
C SER A 8 -2.27 -32.10 -16.68
N LYS A 9 -2.54 -32.38 -15.39
CA LYS A 9 -2.44 -31.34 -14.34
C LYS A 9 -1.01 -31.12 -13.85
N HIS A 10 -0.27 -32.21 -13.65
CA HIS A 10 1.08 -32.14 -13.09
C HIS A 10 2.08 -31.40 -13.99
N GLY A 11 2.01 -31.62 -15.32
CA GLY A 11 2.88 -30.91 -16.27
C GLY A 11 2.60 -29.41 -16.34
N HIS A 12 1.33 -29.01 -16.20
CA HIS A 12 0.93 -27.60 -16.22
C HIS A 12 1.40 -26.86 -14.96
N ASP A 13 1.30 -27.49 -13.78
CA ASP A 13 1.78 -26.88 -12.53
C ASP A 13 3.31 -26.76 -12.50
N GLU A 14 4.05 -27.74 -13.02
CA GLU A 14 5.50 -27.67 -13.13
C GLU A 14 5.98 -26.57 -14.10
N GLU A 15 5.33 -26.44 -15.25
CA GLU A 15 5.64 -25.40 -16.22
C GLU A 15 5.36 -24.01 -15.65
N ARG A 16 4.25 -23.86 -14.94
CA ARG A 16 3.87 -22.63 -14.26
C ARG A 16 4.86 -22.24 -13.16
N GLN A 17 5.31 -23.21 -12.37
CA GLN A 17 6.31 -22.97 -11.33
C GLN A 17 7.66 -22.55 -11.93
N LYS A 18 8.08 -23.18 -13.03
CA LYS A 18 9.30 -22.77 -13.77
C LYS A 18 9.18 -21.36 -14.31
N ASN A 19 8.02 -21.01 -14.86
CA ASN A 19 7.74 -19.65 -15.33
C ASN A 19 7.83 -18.64 -14.18
N ALA A 20 7.21 -18.93 -13.03
CA ALA A 20 7.29 -18.07 -11.84
C ALA A 20 8.72 -17.88 -11.34
N GLN A 21 9.55 -18.94 -11.33
CA GLN A 21 10.97 -18.83 -10.98
C GLN A 21 11.75 -17.95 -11.97
N SER A 22 11.46 -18.06 -13.27
CA SER A 22 12.05 -17.20 -14.30
C SER A 22 11.65 -15.73 -14.11
N ILE A 23 10.40 -15.46 -13.73
CA ILE A 23 9.91 -14.12 -13.44
C ILE A 23 10.63 -13.55 -12.20
N ILE A 24 10.72 -14.33 -11.11
CA ILE A 24 11.44 -13.94 -9.89
C ILE A 24 12.90 -13.61 -10.20
N ALA A 25 13.59 -14.45 -10.97
CA ALA A 25 14.97 -14.20 -11.36
C ALA A 25 15.14 -12.89 -12.15
N LYS A 26 14.18 -12.59 -13.05
CA LYS A 26 14.16 -11.34 -13.80
C LYS A 26 13.96 -10.13 -12.86
N ILE A 27 13.02 -10.23 -11.91
CA ILE A 27 12.75 -9.20 -10.90
C ILE A 27 14.03 -8.87 -10.11
N HIS A 28 14.69 -9.89 -9.56
CA HIS A 28 15.94 -9.72 -8.81
C HIS A 28 17.05 -9.07 -9.63
N SER A 29 17.11 -9.35 -10.94
CA SER A 29 18.11 -8.73 -11.82
C SER A 29 17.84 -7.24 -12.11
N MET A 30 16.58 -6.79 -12.00
CA MET A 30 16.16 -5.42 -12.30
C MET A 30 16.18 -4.52 -11.06
N ALA A 31 15.92 -5.07 -9.88
CA ALA A 31 15.76 -4.31 -8.63
C ALA A 31 16.92 -3.35 -8.28
N PRO A 32 18.21 -3.69 -8.48
CA PRO A 32 19.33 -2.79 -8.15
C PRO A 32 19.41 -1.52 -9.01
N MET A 33 18.67 -1.46 -10.13
CA MET A 33 18.74 -0.39 -11.13
C MET A 33 17.80 0.78 -10.84
N ASN A 34 17.07 0.78 -9.72
CA ASN A 34 16.08 1.82 -9.37
C ASN A 34 16.44 2.54 -8.06
N PRO A 35 17.46 3.43 -8.05
CA PRO A 35 18.10 3.91 -6.82
C PRO A 35 17.60 5.28 -6.31
N GLU A 36 16.55 5.86 -6.91
CA GLU A 36 16.17 7.25 -6.65
C GLU A 36 15.14 7.38 -5.51
N PRO A 37 15.05 8.56 -4.87
CA PRO A 37 14.11 8.76 -3.77
C PRO A 37 12.69 8.45 -4.23
N ARG A 38 12.05 7.53 -3.51
CA ARG A 38 10.73 7.05 -3.86
C ARG A 38 9.72 8.14 -3.53
N ILE A 39 9.19 8.77 -4.57
CA ILE A 39 7.94 9.51 -4.50
C ILE A 39 6.82 8.49 -4.65
N PHE A 40 5.88 8.45 -3.72
CA PHE A 40 4.76 7.52 -3.78
C PHE A 40 3.43 8.24 -3.94
N ASN A 41 2.60 7.78 -4.87
CA ASN A 41 1.24 8.30 -5.04
C ASN A 41 0.26 7.44 -4.23
N TRP A 42 -0.31 8.02 -3.18
CA TRP A 42 -1.32 7.38 -2.35
C TRP A 42 -2.72 7.59 -2.92
N GLU A 43 -3.41 6.48 -3.17
CA GLU A 43 -4.82 6.47 -3.55
C GLU A 43 -5.68 6.35 -2.29
N CYS A 44 -6.45 7.41 -1.99
CA CYS A 44 -7.23 7.44 -0.75
C CYS A 44 -8.51 6.60 -0.80
N GLY A 45 -9.00 6.24 -2.00
CA GLY A 45 -10.27 5.54 -2.18
C GLY A 45 -10.25 4.12 -1.60
N LEU A 46 -11.33 3.76 -0.89
CA LEU A 46 -11.62 2.41 -0.40
C LEU A 46 -12.78 1.74 -1.15
N THR A 47 -13.54 2.53 -1.91
CA THR A 47 -14.67 2.07 -2.72
C THR A 47 -14.44 2.31 -4.20
N ASP A 48 -15.19 1.60 -5.05
CA ASP A 48 -15.15 1.77 -6.49
C ASP A 48 -15.93 2.99 -7.02
N GLU A 49 -16.62 3.75 -6.14
CA GLU A 49 -17.50 4.88 -6.50
C GLU A 49 -16.84 5.91 -7.43
N HIS A 50 -15.52 6.11 -7.29
CA HIS A 50 -14.75 7.12 -8.02
C HIS A 50 -13.71 6.52 -8.97
N MET A 51 -13.77 5.22 -9.22
CA MET A 51 -12.76 4.50 -9.98
C MET A 51 -13.31 4.03 -11.34
N ALA A 52 -12.43 4.03 -12.36
CA ALA A 52 -12.79 3.48 -13.66
C ALA A 52 -13.00 1.95 -13.55
N GLU A 53 -14.04 1.41 -14.20
CA GLU A 53 -14.38 -0.02 -14.11
C GLU A 53 -13.21 -0.94 -14.51
N GLY A 54 -12.48 -0.59 -15.57
CA GLY A 54 -11.30 -1.34 -16.01
C GLY A 54 -10.20 -1.40 -14.94
N TYR A 55 -9.96 -0.27 -14.27
CA TYR A 55 -8.99 -0.16 -13.19
C TYR A 55 -9.38 -1.02 -11.97
N VAL A 56 -10.66 -0.98 -11.58
CA VAL A 56 -11.19 -1.81 -10.50
C VAL A 56 -11.11 -3.30 -10.85
N ALA A 57 -11.39 -3.66 -12.11
CA ALA A 57 -11.26 -5.04 -12.58
C ALA A 57 -9.80 -5.54 -12.52
N GLU A 58 -8.83 -4.70 -12.87
CA GLU A 58 -7.41 -5.00 -12.73
C GLU A 58 -7.02 -5.23 -11.27
N CYS A 59 -7.31 -4.27 -10.38
CA CYS A 59 -7.02 -4.40 -8.94
C CYS A 59 -7.65 -5.69 -8.35
N ASN A 60 -8.87 -6.04 -8.78
CA ASN A 60 -9.53 -7.26 -8.34
C ASN A 60 -8.84 -8.54 -8.81
N LYS A 61 -8.25 -8.59 -10.02
CA LYS A 61 -7.50 -9.77 -10.50
C LYS A 61 -6.31 -10.07 -9.57
N TRP A 62 -5.56 -9.04 -9.22
CA TRP A 62 -4.42 -9.14 -8.30
C TRP A 62 -4.86 -9.57 -6.91
N SER A 63 -5.86 -8.89 -6.35
CA SER A 63 -6.39 -9.18 -5.02
C SER A 63 -6.92 -10.59 -4.89
N GLU A 64 -7.65 -11.07 -5.90
CA GLU A 64 -8.20 -12.42 -5.90
C GLU A 64 -7.08 -13.49 -5.91
N ALA A 65 -6.08 -13.34 -6.79
CA ALA A 65 -4.93 -14.24 -6.84
C ALA A 65 -4.16 -14.28 -5.50
N ALA A 66 -3.86 -13.11 -4.92
CA ALA A 66 -3.17 -13.03 -3.63
C ALA A 66 -3.99 -13.64 -2.49
N SER A 67 -5.31 -13.43 -2.47
CA SER A 67 -6.21 -13.99 -1.44
C SER A 67 -6.35 -15.51 -1.51
N GLN A 68 -6.06 -16.10 -2.67
CA GLN A 68 -6.04 -17.55 -2.86
C GLN A 68 -4.64 -18.15 -2.63
N GLY A 69 -3.63 -17.30 -2.39
CA GLY A 69 -2.23 -17.72 -2.30
C GLY A 69 -1.64 -18.19 -3.64
N ASP A 70 -2.22 -17.80 -4.78
CA ASP A 70 -1.72 -18.15 -6.11
C ASP A 70 -0.60 -17.18 -6.53
N TRP A 71 0.58 -17.38 -5.94
CA TRP A 71 1.75 -16.54 -6.17
C TRP A 71 2.27 -16.62 -7.61
N CYS A 72 2.08 -17.76 -8.29
CA CYS A 72 2.39 -17.87 -9.70
C CYS A 72 1.52 -16.88 -10.50
N LYS A 73 0.22 -16.80 -10.20
CA LYS A 73 -0.65 -15.83 -10.89
C LYS A 73 -0.25 -14.39 -10.59
N VAL A 74 0.06 -14.08 -9.33
CA VAL A 74 0.50 -12.73 -8.94
C VAL A 74 1.74 -12.32 -9.73
N LEU A 75 2.73 -13.20 -9.84
CA LEU A 75 3.96 -12.94 -10.60
C LEU A 75 3.73 -12.86 -12.11
N GLU A 76 2.84 -13.68 -12.67
CA GLU A 76 2.43 -13.58 -14.08
C GLU A 76 1.83 -12.20 -14.38
N ILE A 77 0.89 -11.74 -13.54
CA ILE A 77 0.27 -10.42 -13.72
C ILE A 77 1.32 -9.30 -13.56
N ALA A 78 2.25 -9.43 -12.61
CA ALA A 78 3.35 -8.49 -12.44
C ALA A 78 4.27 -8.41 -13.67
N ALA A 79 4.51 -9.55 -14.34
CA ALA A 79 5.35 -9.60 -15.53
C ALA A 79 4.68 -9.00 -16.77
N GLU A 80 3.35 -8.98 -16.82
CA GLU A 80 2.57 -8.34 -17.89
C GLU A 80 2.60 -6.80 -17.78
N GLU A 81 2.77 -6.26 -16.56
CA GLU A 81 2.67 -4.81 -16.27
C GLU A 81 3.86 -4.29 -15.42
N PRO A 82 5.11 -4.42 -15.90
CA PRO A 82 6.30 -4.15 -15.09
C PRO A 82 6.42 -2.69 -14.63
N ASP A 83 5.94 -1.73 -15.44
CA ASP A 83 6.06 -0.29 -15.16
C ASP A 83 5.02 0.22 -14.15
N CYS A 84 3.96 -0.54 -13.88
CA CYS A 84 2.82 -0.11 -13.06
C CYS A 84 2.70 -0.88 -11.74
N MET A 85 3.63 -1.76 -11.44
CA MET A 85 3.44 -2.72 -10.37
C MET A 85 3.70 -2.14 -8.98
N GLU A 86 4.54 -1.10 -8.82
CA GLU A 86 4.62 -0.32 -7.57
C GLU A 86 3.26 0.28 -7.19
N ARG A 87 2.48 0.70 -8.20
CA ARG A 87 1.12 1.21 -8.02
C ARG A 87 0.22 0.13 -7.44
N TYR A 88 0.28 -1.09 -7.98
CA TYR A 88 -0.60 -2.17 -7.55
C TYR A 88 -0.17 -2.83 -6.24
N ALA A 89 1.13 -2.98 -5.97
CA ALA A 89 1.69 -3.75 -4.84
C ALA A 89 1.09 -3.38 -3.47
N ASN A 90 0.67 -2.12 -3.30
CA ASN A 90 0.21 -1.56 -2.03
C ASN A 90 -1.29 -1.22 -2.02
N ILE A 91 -2.01 -1.52 -3.10
CA ILE A 91 -3.45 -1.25 -3.19
C ILE A 91 -4.25 -2.27 -2.40
N THR A 92 -5.27 -1.77 -1.71
CA THR A 92 -6.30 -2.57 -1.05
C THR A 92 -7.45 -2.85 -2.00
N ARG A 93 -8.14 -3.98 -1.81
CA ARG A 93 -9.33 -4.31 -2.61
C ARG A 93 -10.40 -3.23 -2.44
N TYR A 94 -10.95 -2.73 -3.56
CA TYR A 94 -12.07 -1.80 -3.53
C TYR A 94 -13.37 -2.48 -3.12
N HIS A 95 -14.19 -1.74 -2.37
CA HIS A 95 -15.53 -2.13 -1.97
C HIS A 95 -16.60 -1.52 -2.87
N ARG A 96 -17.69 -2.28 -3.06
CA ARG A 96 -18.90 -1.80 -3.76
C ARG A 96 -19.81 -0.93 -2.89
N SER A 97 -19.51 -0.83 -1.60
CA SER A 97 -20.34 -0.11 -0.64
C SER A 97 -19.45 0.55 0.41
N PRO A 98 -19.90 1.69 0.97
CA PRO A 98 -19.21 2.34 2.08
C PRO A 98 -18.92 1.36 3.23
N ILE A 99 -17.76 1.51 3.83
CA ILE A 99 -17.29 0.71 4.95
C ILE A 99 -17.72 1.42 6.24
N ASP A 100 -18.31 0.69 7.17
CA ASP A 100 -18.45 1.17 8.54
C ASP A 100 -17.06 1.18 9.20
N PRO A 101 -16.49 2.37 9.54
CA PRO A 101 -15.17 2.44 10.15
C PRO A 101 -15.11 1.76 11.53
N SER A 102 -16.26 1.58 12.20
CA SER A 102 -16.35 0.88 13.48
C SER A 102 -16.39 -0.64 13.35
N HIS A 103 -16.69 -1.16 12.15
CA HIS A 103 -16.74 -2.57 11.82
C HIS A 103 -16.09 -2.84 10.45
N PRO A 104 -14.76 -2.66 10.32
CA PRO A 104 -14.08 -2.85 9.05
C PRO A 104 -14.22 -4.31 8.58
N PRO A 105 -14.44 -4.57 7.28
CA PRO A 105 -14.59 -5.92 6.75
C PRO A 105 -13.39 -6.81 7.10
N SER A 106 -13.63 -7.91 7.82
CA SER A 106 -12.55 -8.79 8.27
C SER A 106 -11.90 -9.58 7.13
N GLY A 107 -10.57 -9.74 7.20
CA GLY A 107 -9.80 -10.77 6.48
C GLY A 107 -9.55 -10.58 4.98
N ARG A 108 -10.23 -9.63 4.31
CA ARG A 108 -10.06 -9.37 2.85
C ARG A 108 -9.45 -8.01 2.52
N LEU A 109 -9.04 -7.29 3.56
CA LEU A 109 -8.76 -5.85 3.53
C LEU A 109 -7.27 -5.48 3.53
N SER A 110 -6.41 -6.47 3.40
CA SER A 110 -4.97 -6.23 3.53
C SER A 110 -4.30 -6.16 2.15
N PRO A 111 -3.40 -5.20 1.93
CA PRO A 111 -2.50 -5.17 0.77
C PRO A 111 -1.89 -6.55 0.50
N TYR A 112 -1.50 -6.82 -0.74
CA TYR A 112 -1.08 -8.16 -1.18
C TYR A 112 0.05 -8.74 -0.32
N PHE A 113 0.90 -7.87 0.21
CA PHE A 113 2.00 -8.24 1.05
C PHE A 113 1.60 -8.80 2.43
N HIS A 114 0.48 -8.33 2.99
CA HIS A 114 -0.13 -8.93 4.18
C HIS A 114 -0.75 -10.30 3.88
N GLN A 115 -1.28 -10.51 2.68
CA GLN A 115 -1.74 -11.84 2.25
C GLN A 115 -0.55 -12.79 2.13
N ALA A 116 0.57 -12.35 1.56
CA ALA A 116 1.80 -13.14 1.50
C ALA A 116 2.26 -13.58 2.90
N ALA A 117 2.22 -12.68 3.89
CA ALA A 117 2.46 -13.00 5.28
C ALA A 117 1.41 -13.97 5.87
N SER A 118 0.12 -13.77 5.59
CA SER A 118 -0.97 -14.60 6.14
C SER A 118 -0.97 -16.04 5.64
N HIS A 119 -0.51 -16.25 4.40
CA HIS A 119 -0.50 -17.53 3.70
C HIS A 119 0.85 -18.27 3.75
N ASN A 120 1.83 -17.75 4.49
CA ASN A 120 3.20 -18.29 4.51
C ASN A 120 3.79 -18.42 3.09
N ALA A 121 3.72 -17.35 2.30
CA ALA A 121 4.26 -17.34 0.94
C ALA A 121 5.75 -17.74 0.94
N PRO A 122 6.26 -18.37 -0.14
CA PRO A 122 7.68 -18.68 -0.23
C PRO A 122 8.55 -17.42 -0.08
N VAL A 123 9.68 -17.54 0.64
CA VAL A 123 10.60 -16.42 0.90
C VAL A 123 10.99 -15.66 -0.38
N GLU A 124 11.25 -16.37 -1.48
CA GLU A 124 11.62 -15.75 -2.76
C GLU A 124 10.47 -14.96 -3.39
N VAL A 125 9.21 -15.37 -3.18
CA VAL A 125 8.04 -14.58 -3.59
C VAL A 125 7.98 -13.30 -2.76
N VAL A 126 8.18 -13.38 -1.45
CA VAL A 126 8.16 -12.21 -0.56
C VAL A 126 9.26 -11.21 -0.94
N LYS A 127 10.49 -11.69 -1.19
CA LYS A 127 11.60 -10.84 -1.66
C LYS A 127 11.27 -10.17 -2.99
N ALA A 128 10.75 -10.94 -3.95
CA ALA A 128 10.31 -10.38 -5.22
C ALA A 128 9.30 -9.26 -4.96
N LEU A 129 8.22 -9.50 -4.21
CA LEU A 129 7.20 -8.48 -3.90
C LEU A 129 7.77 -7.20 -3.25
N ILE A 130 8.79 -7.30 -2.39
CA ILE A 130 9.49 -6.13 -1.81
C ILE A 130 10.21 -5.35 -2.92
N GLU A 131 10.94 -6.04 -3.79
CA GLU A 131 11.65 -5.43 -4.92
C GLU A 131 10.69 -4.81 -5.93
N LEU A 132 9.47 -5.34 -6.01
CA LEU A 132 8.37 -4.77 -6.78
C LEU A 132 7.69 -3.56 -6.11
N GLY A 133 8.14 -3.14 -4.92
CA GLY A 133 7.67 -1.94 -4.23
C GLY A 133 6.66 -2.18 -3.11
N SER A 134 6.45 -3.42 -2.67
CA SER A 134 5.57 -3.69 -1.51
C SER A 134 6.16 -3.11 -0.21
N PHE A 135 5.34 -2.37 0.53
CA PHE A 135 5.76 -1.73 1.78
C PHE A 135 5.69 -2.67 2.99
N ARG A 136 6.77 -2.70 3.77
CA ARG A 136 6.87 -3.48 5.02
C ARG A 136 6.21 -2.78 6.20
N GLN A 137 6.07 -1.46 6.16
CA GLN A 137 5.50 -0.64 7.22
C GLN A 137 4.00 -0.35 7.04
N LEU A 138 3.42 -0.70 5.90
CA LEU A 138 2.01 -0.47 5.62
C LEU A 138 1.13 -1.27 6.59
N HIS A 139 0.20 -0.60 7.28
CA HIS A 139 -0.76 -1.29 8.13
C HIS A 139 -1.95 -1.83 7.34
N SER A 140 -2.51 -2.95 7.82
CA SER A 140 -3.74 -3.54 7.33
C SER A 140 -4.94 -2.61 7.60
N THR A 141 -5.98 -2.73 6.78
CA THR A 141 -7.22 -1.94 6.96
C THR A 141 -8.36 -2.73 7.61
N ASP A 142 -8.10 -3.97 8.04
CA ASP A 142 -9.07 -4.87 8.67
C ASP A 142 -9.37 -4.55 10.15
N GLY A 143 -9.02 -3.34 10.60
CA GLY A 143 -9.20 -2.88 11.98
C GLY A 143 -8.17 -3.39 12.98
N LYS A 144 -7.34 -4.38 12.62
CA LYS A 144 -6.25 -4.84 13.49
C LYS A 144 -5.00 -3.96 13.39
N PHE A 145 -4.89 -3.19 12.31
CA PHE A 145 -3.77 -2.27 12.07
C PHE A 145 -2.42 -2.98 12.19
N GLN A 146 -2.28 -4.12 11.51
CA GLN A 146 -1.08 -4.95 11.55
C GLN A 146 -0.20 -4.72 10.33
N ARG A 147 1.12 -4.75 10.51
CA ARG A 147 2.07 -4.85 9.40
C ARG A 147 2.19 -6.31 8.96
N PRO A 148 2.74 -6.58 7.77
CA PRO A 148 3.01 -7.94 7.30
C PRO A 148 3.84 -8.77 8.30
N VAL A 149 4.85 -8.17 8.92
CA VAL A 149 5.68 -8.85 9.93
C VAL A 149 4.88 -9.25 11.17
N ASP A 150 3.94 -8.42 11.61
CA ASP A 150 3.12 -8.69 12.80
C ASP A 150 2.19 -9.90 12.52
N ILE A 151 1.65 -10.01 11.30
CA ILE A 151 0.83 -11.16 10.86
C ILE A 151 1.67 -12.45 10.85
N ALA A 152 2.88 -12.41 10.29
CA ALA A 152 3.76 -13.57 10.24
C ALA A 152 4.19 -14.03 11.65
N GLN A 153 4.44 -13.08 12.56
CA GLN A 153 4.75 -13.36 13.96
C GLN A 153 3.56 -14.01 14.69
N GLU A 154 2.36 -13.44 14.56
CA GLU A 154 1.13 -13.98 15.17
C GLU A 154 0.88 -15.43 14.72
N LYS A 155 1.16 -15.74 13.45
CA LYS A 155 0.97 -17.08 12.86
C LYS A 155 2.14 -18.04 13.07
N GLY A 156 3.27 -17.57 13.63
CA GLY A 156 4.44 -18.40 13.88
C GLY A 156 5.28 -18.74 12.65
N PHE A 157 5.21 -17.95 11.58
CA PHE A 157 6.01 -18.15 10.36
C PHE A 157 7.42 -17.56 10.50
N THR A 158 8.23 -18.22 11.34
CA THR A 158 9.55 -17.73 11.76
C THR A 158 10.53 -17.48 10.61
N GLU A 159 10.44 -18.23 9.51
CA GLU A 159 11.29 -18.03 8.33
C GLU A 159 10.95 -16.74 7.55
N LEU A 160 9.70 -16.29 7.61
CA LEU A 160 9.25 -15.06 6.93
C LEU A 160 9.55 -13.80 7.72
N VAL A 161 9.56 -13.86 9.05
CA VAL A 161 9.74 -12.70 9.92
C VAL A 161 10.98 -11.86 9.54
N PRO A 162 12.18 -12.44 9.33
CA PRO A 162 13.37 -11.66 8.98
C PRO A 162 13.25 -10.90 7.65
N VAL A 163 12.49 -11.46 6.69
CA VAL A 163 12.32 -10.87 5.35
C VAL A 163 11.27 -9.75 5.38
N LEU A 164 10.21 -9.94 6.16
CA LEU A 164 9.12 -8.97 6.32
C LEU A 164 9.48 -7.83 7.26
N GLN A 165 10.49 -8.00 8.12
CA GLN A 165 10.94 -6.99 9.05
C GLN A 165 11.39 -5.73 8.29
N PRO A 166 10.82 -4.55 8.57
CA PRO A 166 11.35 -3.29 8.06
C PRO A 166 12.81 -3.11 8.50
N PRO A 167 13.68 -2.48 7.69
CA PRO A 167 15.06 -2.23 8.06
C PRO A 167 15.14 -1.45 9.38
N PRO A 168 16.16 -1.69 10.22
CA PRO A 168 16.28 -1.03 11.52
C PRO A 168 16.56 0.49 11.38
N ASP A 169 17.16 0.91 10.27
CA ASP A 169 17.70 2.27 10.08
C ASP A 169 16.74 3.20 9.31
N LEU A 170 15.44 2.94 9.34
CA LEU A 170 14.49 3.78 8.62
C LEU A 170 14.37 5.16 9.28
N ILE A 171 14.57 6.21 8.46
CA ILE A 171 14.48 7.63 8.85
C ILE A 171 13.11 8.15 8.40
N PRO A 172 12.46 9.03 9.19
CA PRO A 172 12.90 9.59 10.46
C PRO A 172 12.68 8.65 11.66
N TYR A 173 13.54 8.78 12.68
CA TYR A 173 13.36 8.07 13.95
C TYR A 173 12.29 8.77 14.80
N ILE A 174 11.02 8.50 14.48
CA ILE A 174 9.86 8.93 15.26
C ILE A 174 9.32 7.71 16.02
N SER A 175 9.03 7.85 17.32
CA SER A 175 8.46 6.74 18.09
C SER A 175 7.06 6.38 17.57
N SER A 176 6.63 5.12 17.70
CA SER A 176 5.30 4.70 17.24
C SER A 176 4.17 5.50 17.90
N GLN A 177 4.34 5.90 19.16
CA GLN A 177 3.38 6.74 19.88
C GLN A 177 3.31 8.16 19.31
N ALA A 178 4.46 8.79 19.03
CA ALA A 178 4.49 10.11 18.42
C ALA A 178 3.92 10.08 17.00
N LEU A 179 4.28 9.06 16.21
CA LEU A 179 3.78 8.88 14.85
C LEU A 179 2.25 8.69 14.81
N SER A 180 1.69 7.91 15.73
CA SER A 180 0.23 7.77 15.86
C SER A 180 -0.46 9.10 16.17
N ARG A 181 0.13 9.94 17.04
CA ARG A 181 -0.43 11.27 17.32
C ARG A 181 -0.33 12.20 16.11
N ILE A 182 0.79 12.18 15.38
CA ILE A 182 0.97 12.93 14.14
C ILE A 182 -0.06 12.49 13.09
N GLN A 183 -0.29 11.18 12.95
CA GLN A 183 -1.32 10.60 12.07
C GLN A 183 -2.71 11.16 12.39
N THR A 184 -3.10 11.20 13.67
CA THR A 184 -4.40 11.77 14.09
C THR A 184 -4.52 13.24 13.70
N HIS A 185 -3.50 14.06 14.00
CA HIS A 185 -3.52 15.47 13.63
C HIS A 185 -3.53 15.70 12.11
N PHE A 186 -2.86 14.83 11.36
CA PHE A 186 -2.88 14.86 9.90
C PHE A 186 -4.27 14.54 9.34
N GLU A 187 -4.96 13.55 9.90
CA GLU A 187 -6.35 13.25 9.54
C GLU A 187 -7.28 14.44 9.78
N ASP A 188 -7.11 15.16 10.89
CA ASP A 188 -7.88 16.37 11.19
C ASP A 188 -7.59 17.49 10.17
N VAL A 189 -6.33 17.67 9.77
CA VAL A 189 -5.95 18.62 8.70
C VAL A 189 -6.60 18.23 7.38
N VAL A 190 -6.56 16.95 6.99
CA VAL A 190 -7.18 16.48 5.74
C VAL A 190 -8.69 16.73 5.77
N ARG A 191 -9.39 16.40 6.86
CA ARG A 191 -10.83 16.65 7.01
C ARG A 191 -11.17 18.13 6.92
N LYS A 192 -10.36 18.99 7.55
CA LYS A 192 -10.54 20.45 7.51
C LYS A 192 -10.37 20.99 6.10
N GLU A 193 -9.29 20.63 5.41
CA GLU A 193 -8.91 21.17 4.10
C GLU A 193 -9.78 20.59 2.97
N ALA A 194 -10.05 19.28 3.01
CA ALA A 194 -10.89 18.60 2.05
C ALA A 194 -12.39 18.85 2.23
N LYS A 195 -12.81 19.33 3.41
CA LYS A 195 -14.21 19.59 3.76
C LYS A 195 -15.08 18.36 3.43
N SER A 196 -16.14 18.55 2.65
CA SER A 196 -17.08 17.49 2.25
C SER A 196 -16.55 16.55 1.18
N ALA A 197 -15.37 16.81 0.59
CA ALA A 197 -14.80 15.92 -0.43
C ALA A 197 -14.19 14.65 0.20
N PHE A 198 -13.65 14.75 1.42
CA PHE A 198 -13.12 13.59 2.12
C PHE A 198 -14.23 12.87 2.88
N LYS A 199 -14.52 11.63 2.47
CA LYS A 199 -15.57 10.77 3.01
C LYS A 199 -14.95 9.59 3.77
N PRO A 200 -14.86 9.62 5.11
CA PRO A 200 -14.18 8.58 5.91
C PRO A 200 -14.73 7.16 5.73
N GLU A 201 -15.99 7.04 5.33
CA GLU A 201 -16.66 5.77 5.03
C GLU A 201 -16.23 5.15 3.68
N SER A 202 -15.55 5.92 2.83
CA SER A 202 -15.14 5.49 1.49
C SER A 202 -13.70 5.88 1.13
N MET A 203 -12.99 6.55 2.05
CA MET A 203 -11.64 7.04 1.87
C MET A 203 -10.81 6.89 3.14
N ARG A 204 -9.50 6.72 2.98
CA ARG A 204 -8.51 6.79 4.06
C ARG A 204 -7.37 7.71 3.70
N VAL A 205 -6.81 8.35 4.72
CA VAL A 205 -5.57 9.10 4.56
C VAL A 205 -4.38 8.15 4.35
N ALA A 206 -3.26 8.70 3.88
CA ALA A 206 -2.00 7.96 3.81
C ALA A 206 -1.55 7.53 5.22
N ASP A 207 -1.04 6.30 5.30
CA ASP A 207 -0.36 5.78 6.48
C ASP A 207 1.04 6.41 6.57
N LEU A 208 1.26 7.29 7.54
CA LEU A 208 2.52 8.02 7.67
C LEU A 208 3.71 7.12 8.03
N CYS A 209 3.49 5.87 8.45
CA CYS A 209 4.58 4.91 8.60
C CYS A 209 5.28 4.61 7.26
N LEU A 210 4.63 4.86 6.13
CA LEU A 210 5.22 4.70 4.81
C LEU A 210 6.36 5.69 4.55
N LEU A 211 6.34 6.88 5.14
CA LEU A 211 7.42 7.87 5.00
C LEU A 211 8.75 7.43 5.65
N ARG A 212 8.78 6.22 6.23
CA ARG A 212 9.99 5.54 6.64
C ARG A 212 10.67 4.79 5.48
N GLU A 213 9.89 4.39 4.48
CA GLU A 213 10.33 3.64 3.30
C GLU A 213 10.35 4.50 2.02
N VAL A 214 9.71 5.67 2.03
CA VAL A 214 9.66 6.63 0.92
C VAL A 214 9.92 8.05 1.43
N GLU A 215 10.45 8.92 0.57
CA GLU A 215 10.78 10.29 0.97
C GLU A 215 9.53 11.18 1.01
N THR A 216 8.67 11.03 0.01
CA THR A 216 7.49 11.88 -0.16
C THR A 216 6.30 11.05 -0.59
N ILE A 217 5.15 11.35 -0.02
CA ILE A 217 3.86 10.81 -0.45
C ILE A 217 3.02 11.95 -1.04
N PHE A 218 2.43 11.71 -2.20
CA PHE A 218 1.37 12.54 -2.76
C PHE A 218 0.04 11.81 -2.62
N MET A 219 -0.86 12.36 -1.81
CA MET A 219 -2.22 11.84 -1.68
C MET A 219 -3.18 12.72 -2.47
N THR A 220 -3.87 12.11 -3.42
CA THR A 220 -4.99 12.76 -4.10
C THR A 220 -6.30 12.46 -3.37
N VAL A 221 -7.22 13.42 -3.38
CA VAL A 221 -8.57 13.23 -2.81
C VAL A 221 -9.59 13.50 -3.92
N PRO A 222 -10.37 12.48 -4.34
CA PRO A 222 -11.42 12.66 -5.34
C PRO A 222 -12.36 13.81 -4.97
N GLY A 223 -12.70 14.64 -5.95
CA GLY A 223 -13.52 15.84 -5.73
C GLY A 223 -12.74 17.09 -5.34
N ILE A 224 -11.44 16.98 -5.02
CA ILE A 224 -10.53 18.11 -4.89
C ILE A 224 -9.65 18.16 -6.13
N TYR A 225 -9.57 19.32 -6.79
CA TYR A 225 -8.58 19.54 -7.85
C TYR A 225 -7.21 19.86 -7.23
N GLY A 226 -6.62 18.87 -6.56
CA GLY A 226 -5.33 19.01 -5.89
C GLY A 226 -4.92 17.80 -5.06
N SER A 227 -3.92 17.98 -4.22
CA SER A 227 -3.29 16.91 -3.46
C SER A 227 -2.71 17.39 -2.14
N PHE A 228 -2.47 16.44 -1.24
CA PHE A 228 -1.60 16.59 -0.09
C PHE A 228 -0.23 16.02 -0.43
N GLU A 229 0.80 16.85 -0.42
CA GLU A 229 2.19 16.41 -0.37
C GLU A 229 2.59 16.23 1.10
N MET A 230 3.33 15.17 1.42
CA MET A 230 3.71 14.80 2.78
C MET A 230 5.16 14.34 2.81
N ARG A 231 5.95 14.89 3.73
CA ARG A 231 7.30 14.42 4.05
C ARG A 231 7.65 14.76 5.49
N PHE A 232 8.58 14.03 6.08
CA PHE A 232 9.10 14.36 7.41
C PHE A 232 10.28 15.32 7.31
N GLU A 233 10.29 16.32 8.18
CA GLU A 233 11.46 17.17 8.43
C GLU A 233 11.90 17.00 9.89
N GLY A 234 12.86 16.11 10.13
CA GLY A 234 13.26 15.75 11.49
C GLY A 234 12.18 14.95 12.21
N ASP A 235 11.54 15.55 13.21
CA ASP A 235 10.59 14.90 14.12
C ASP A 235 9.11 15.25 13.85
N HIS A 236 8.83 16.02 12.81
CA HIS A 236 7.48 16.48 12.48
C HIS A 236 7.17 16.34 11.00
N LEU A 237 5.89 16.15 10.70
CA LEU A 237 5.40 16.07 9.34
C LEU A 237 5.24 17.48 8.78
N VAL A 238 5.77 17.70 7.57
CA VAL A 238 5.41 18.84 6.74
C VAL A 238 4.43 18.33 5.69
N THR A 239 3.24 18.95 5.64
CA THR A 239 2.27 18.68 4.59
C THR A 239 1.82 19.94 3.89
N ARG A 240 1.81 19.88 2.56
CA ARG A 240 1.28 20.94 1.69
C ARG A 240 -0.01 20.46 1.05
N SER A 241 -1.10 21.13 1.40
CA SER A 241 -2.37 21.05 0.69
C SER A 241 -2.31 21.99 -0.52
N SER A 242 -2.72 21.49 -1.67
CA SER A 242 -2.99 22.30 -2.85
C SER A 242 -4.41 22.07 -3.30
N CYS A 243 -5.11 23.12 -3.71
CA CYS A 243 -6.42 23.03 -4.35
C CYS A 243 -6.56 24.12 -5.41
N ARG A 244 -6.87 23.71 -6.65
CA ARG A 244 -7.01 24.62 -7.79
C ARG A 244 -8.41 25.23 -7.93
N VAL A 245 -9.32 24.98 -7.00
CA VAL A 245 -10.67 25.57 -7.00
C VAL A 245 -10.62 26.96 -6.37
N VAL A 246 -11.24 27.94 -7.05
CA VAL A 246 -11.30 29.35 -6.62
C VAL A 246 -11.85 29.46 -5.19
N GLY A 247 -11.06 30.01 -4.26
CA GLY A 247 -11.43 30.22 -2.86
C GLY A 247 -10.81 29.26 -1.84
N THR A 248 -10.05 28.27 -2.30
CA THR A 248 -9.14 27.45 -1.47
C THR A 248 -7.72 27.65 -2.00
N GLY A 249 -6.82 28.18 -1.18
CA GLY A 249 -5.42 28.40 -1.56
C GLY A 249 -4.54 27.21 -1.17
N ASP A 250 -3.26 27.29 -1.54
CA ASP A 250 -2.25 26.40 -0.99
C ASP A 250 -2.10 26.65 0.52
N ALA A 251 -1.93 25.58 1.29
CA ALA A 251 -1.72 25.66 2.72
C ALA A 251 -0.61 24.69 3.16
N THR A 252 0.33 25.17 3.97
CA THR A 252 1.41 24.35 4.52
C THR A 252 1.21 24.21 6.02
N TYR A 253 1.25 22.97 6.49
CA TYR A 253 1.14 22.60 7.89
C TYR A 253 2.41 21.93 8.39
N HIS A 254 2.82 22.29 9.60
CA HIS A 254 3.80 21.53 10.38
C HIS A 254 3.05 20.79 11.48
N ILE A 255 3.19 19.47 11.53
CA ILE A 255 2.42 18.60 12.42
C ILE A 255 3.37 17.81 13.31
N THR A 256 3.36 18.14 14.60
CA THR A 256 4.10 17.43 15.66
C THR A 256 3.15 16.48 16.40
N ALA A 257 3.67 15.70 17.35
CA ALA A 257 2.81 14.86 18.20
C ALA A 257 1.82 15.68 19.05
N GLU A 258 2.12 16.94 19.33
CA GLU A 258 1.33 17.83 20.16
C GLU A 258 0.19 18.49 19.39
N LYS A 259 0.44 18.92 18.14
CA LYS A 259 -0.51 19.70 17.36
C LYS A 259 -0.16 19.79 15.86
N ALA A 260 -1.15 20.16 15.06
CA ALA A 260 -0.95 20.74 13.73
C ALA A 260 -0.92 22.27 13.78
N THR A 261 0.05 22.89 13.10
CA THR A 261 0.19 24.35 13.00
C THR A 261 0.20 24.76 11.53
N LEU A 262 -0.73 25.63 11.12
CA LEU A 262 -0.71 26.27 9.81
C LEU A 262 0.43 27.29 9.79
N VAL A 263 1.38 27.14 8.88
CA VAL A 263 2.57 28.01 8.78
C VAL A 263 2.52 28.95 7.58
N GLN A 264 1.78 28.57 6.52
CA GLN A 264 1.61 29.37 5.31
C GLN A 264 0.23 29.10 4.72
N GLU A 265 -0.44 30.15 4.23
CA GLU A 265 -1.72 30.09 3.54
C GLU A 265 -1.71 31.05 2.35
N GLY A 266 -2.25 30.63 1.21
CA GLY A 266 -2.43 31.44 0.00
C GLY A 266 -1.43 31.14 -1.12
N TRP A 267 -1.70 31.75 -2.29
CA TRP A 267 -0.83 31.67 -3.46
C TRP A 267 0.37 32.59 -3.24
N GLY A 268 1.57 32.00 -3.15
CA GLY A 268 2.83 32.74 -3.23
C GLY A 268 3.17 33.07 -4.68
#